data_AF-A0AAU1M5F9-F1
#
_entry.id   AF-A0AAU1M5F9-F1
#
_cell.length_a   1.000
_cell.length_b   1.000
_cell.length_c   1.000
_cell.angle_alpha   90.00
_cell.angle_beta   90.00
_cell.angle_gamma   90.00
#
_symmetry.space_group_name_H-M   'P 1'
#
loop_
_entity.id
_entity.type
_entity.pdbx_description
1 polymer ?
#
loop_
_entity_poly.entity_id
_entity_poly.type
_entity_poly.pdbx_seq_one_letter_code
_entity_poly.pdbx_strand_id
1 'polypeptide(L)'
;MGRNFLSCDSERDLEMPRDVREWLPPEHLRWKVLDLVQLLDLSVFENSYRDDGRGGVAYPPASLIALLLYCYSKGIRSSRRIEQACWDDVGCRIITADRRVDHSTVARFVRRHRAALNSLFVQVLSLCGRRGLVDLSAVAVDGSPMKANASRAANRRLQRLEETISQCEKEIHAQMEDVVDHALSVEADGSAAQRDGEDACDNWPRLSRLYDRLARAHLARDRLHERAMPSPTEIRIKAEAAERMVARAEKRLAAETKTHQERLKKYELRVREDRAAGRRGANGRPPVPMEHKTVLVRQRARLVKMRAWLERARTPRPAPSPKSRACLSDPDSRLIPGKRGGYLPAAPTEADRLVPDSVGPGPLSACGWACPTRRPGAGGPTGARVGPVRSGAPWDPLMCPGTM
;
A
#
# COMPACT_ATOMS: atom_id res chain seq x y z
N MET A 1 -30.64 30.42 -49.36
CA MET A 1 -30.05 29.09 -49.61
C MET A 1 -30.59 28.13 -48.57
N GLY A 2 -31.32 27.09 -48.98
CA GLY A 2 -31.83 26.06 -48.07
C GLY A 2 -30.70 25.16 -47.58
N ARG A 3 -30.72 24.78 -46.30
CA ARG A 3 -29.73 23.85 -45.73
C ARG A 3 -30.05 22.45 -46.24
N ASN A 4 -29.06 21.78 -46.84
CA ASN A 4 -29.17 20.42 -47.37
C ASN A 4 -28.89 19.40 -46.25
N PHE A 5 -29.92 19.05 -45.47
CA PHE A 5 -29.84 18.01 -44.45
C PHE A 5 -30.53 16.72 -44.92
N LEU A 6 -29.99 15.57 -44.50
CA LEU A 6 -30.66 14.28 -44.65
C LEU A 6 -31.86 14.21 -43.70
N SER A 7 -32.99 13.67 -44.17
CA SER A 7 -34.13 13.37 -43.30
C SER A 7 -33.82 12.14 -42.45
N CYS A 8 -33.97 12.27 -41.13
CA CYS A 8 -33.84 11.17 -40.17
C CYS A 8 -35.23 10.81 -39.63
N ASP A 9 -35.95 9.95 -40.35
CA ASP A 9 -37.25 9.44 -39.89
C ASP A 9 -37.05 8.26 -38.93
N SER A 10 -37.44 8.44 -37.67
CA SER A 10 -37.32 7.42 -36.62
C SER A 10 -38.41 6.36 -36.66
N GLU A 11 -39.51 6.60 -37.38
CA GLU A 11 -40.65 5.69 -37.50
C GLU A 11 -40.58 4.82 -38.76
N ARG A 12 -39.54 5.01 -39.58
CA ARG A 12 -39.31 4.19 -40.77
C ARG A 12 -39.02 2.74 -40.38
N ASP A 13 -39.77 1.81 -40.97
CA ASP A 13 -39.49 0.39 -40.87
C ASP A 13 -38.10 0.07 -41.45
N LEU A 14 -37.23 -0.53 -40.61
CA LEU A 14 -35.92 -0.98 -41.00
C LEU A 14 -35.97 -2.49 -41.29
N GLU A 15 -35.72 -2.86 -42.54
CA GLU A 15 -35.49 -4.26 -42.91
C GLU A 15 -34.12 -4.70 -42.38
N MET A 16 -34.10 -5.42 -41.27
CA MET A 16 -32.88 -6.04 -40.76
C MET A 16 -32.54 -7.27 -41.62
N PRO A 17 -31.27 -7.43 -42.05
CA PRO A 17 -30.86 -8.63 -42.77
C PRO A 17 -31.23 -9.91 -42.02
N ARG A 18 -31.64 -10.96 -42.75
CA ARG A 18 -31.97 -12.25 -42.12
C ARG A 18 -30.74 -12.94 -41.53
N ASP A 19 -29.57 -12.70 -42.11
CA ASP A 19 -28.30 -13.15 -41.54
C ASP A 19 -27.80 -12.15 -40.50
N VAL A 20 -27.70 -12.62 -39.26
CA VAL A 20 -27.15 -11.91 -38.10
C VAL A 20 -25.70 -11.46 -38.33
N ARG A 21 -24.98 -12.10 -39.27
CA ARG A 21 -23.62 -11.73 -39.67
C ARG A 21 -23.56 -10.42 -40.44
N GLU A 22 -24.62 -10.06 -41.14
CA GLU A 22 -24.71 -8.83 -41.95
C GLU A 22 -25.09 -7.60 -41.12
N TRP A 23 -25.46 -7.79 -39.84
CA TRP A 23 -25.85 -6.69 -38.94
C TRP A 23 -24.67 -5.79 -38.55
N LEU A 24 -23.42 -6.25 -38.72
CA LEU A 24 -22.22 -5.53 -38.32
C LEU A 24 -21.15 -5.61 -39.42
N PRO A 25 -20.30 -4.57 -39.56
CA PRO A 25 -19.21 -4.59 -40.51
C PRO A 25 -18.19 -5.72 -40.21
N PRO A 26 -17.43 -6.19 -41.22
CA PRO A 26 -16.48 -7.31 -41.06
C PRO A 26 -15.38 -7.02 -40.04
N GLU A 27 -14.98 -5.76 -39.90
CA GLU A 27 -13.90 -5.32 -39.01
C GLU A 27 -14.34 -5.13 -37.54
N HIS A 28 -15.62 -5.36 -37.24
CA HIS A 28 -16.18 -5.10 -35.92
C HIS A 28 -15.51 -5.95 -34.83
N LEU A 29 -15.24 -5.33 -33.67
CA LEU A 29 -14.52 -5.93 -32.54
C LEU A 29 -15.07 -7.30 -32.11
N ARG A 30 -16.39 -7.47 -32.16
CA ARG A 30 -17.05 -8.73 -31.75
C ARG A 30 -16.50 -9.96 -32.49
N TRP A 31 -16.13 -9.82 -33.76
CA TRP A 31 -15.64 -10.94 -34.58
C TRP A 31 -14.30 -11.43 -34.02
N LYS A 32 -13.40 -10.48 -33.77
CA LYS A 32 -12.11 -10.75 -33.12
C LYS A 32 -12.29 -11.39 -31.75
N VAL A 33 -13.27 -10.95 -30.95
CA VAL A 33 -13.56 -11.55 -29.64
C VAL A 33 -14.03 -13.00 -29.77
N LEU A 34 -14.91 -13.31 -30.72
CA LEU A 34 -15.37 -14.68 -30.94
C LEU A 34 -14.22 -15.60 -31.41
N ASP A 35 -13.41 -15.13 -32.36
CA ASP A 35 -12.23 -15.86 -32.83
C ASP A 35 -11.22 -16.10 -31.71
N LEU A 36 -11.03 -15.11 -30.83
CA LEU A 36 -10.17 -15.25 -29.65
C LEU A 36 -10.69 -16.32 -28.69
N VAL A 37 -11.99 -16.31 -28.38
CA VAL A 37 -12.60 -17.27 -27.45
C VAL A 37 -12.49 -18.71 -27.95
N GLN A 38 -12.54 -18.93 -29.27
CA GLN A 38 -12.33 -20.27 -29.86
C GLN A 38 -10.90 -20.82 -29.65
N LEU A 39 -9.92 -19.96 -29.38
CA LEU A 39 -8.53 -20.35 -29.14
C LEU A 39 -8.22 -20.59 -27.66
N LEU A 40 -9.16 -20.30 -26.76
CA LEU A 40 -8.98 -20.44 -25.32
C LEU A 40 -9.41 -21.83 -24.84
N ASP A 41 -8.68 -22.37 -23.88
CA ASP A 41 -9.10 -23.56 -23.16
C ASP A 41 -10.20 -23.19 -22.14
N LEU A 42 -11.42 -23.67 -22.41
CA LEU A 42 -12.60 -23.40 -21.59
C LEU A 42 -13.00 -24.57 -20.68
N SER A 43 -12.22 -25.66 -20.68
CA SER A 43 -12.52 -26.90 -19.95
C SER A 43 -12.80 -26.65 -18.46
N VAL A 44 -12.04 -25.77 -17.81
CA VAL A 44 -12.22 -25.40 -16.39
C VAL A 44 -13.60 -24.78 -16.11
N PHE A 45 -14.17 -24.07 -17.08
CA PHE A 45 -15.48 -23.45 -16.93
C PHE A 45 -16.59 -24.47 -17.19
N GLU A 46 -16.44 -25.31 -18.20
CA GLU A 46 -17.39 -26.35 -18.59
C GLU A 46 -17.50 -27.43 -17.50
N ASN A 47 -16.37 -27.93 -17.00
CA ASN A 47 -16.29 -28.95 -15.93
C ASN A 47 -16.89 -28.50 -14.59
N SER A 48 -17.24 -27.22 -14.45
CA SER A 48 -17.96 -26.72 -13.27
C SER A 48 -19.47 -26.97 -13.34
N TYR A 49 -19.99 -27.24 -14.53
CA TYR A 49 -21.40 -27.56 -14.74
C TYR A 49 -21.59 -29.08 -14.63
N ARG A 50 -22.84 -29.49 -14.36
CA ARG A 50 -23.16 -30.91 -14.22
C ARG A 50 -23.41 -31.51 -15.60
N ASP A 51 -22.91 -32.72 -15.82
CA ASP A 51 -23.09 -33.46 -17.08
C ASP A 51 -24.41 -34.24 -17.15
N ASP A 52 -25.17 -34.28 -16.05
CA ASP A 52 -26.38 -35.11 -15.91
C ASP A 52 -27.66 -34.46 -16.45
N GLY A 53 -27.56 -33.26 -17.03
CA GLY A 53 -28.68 -32.55 -17.66
C GLY A 53 -29.79 -32.11 -16.70
N ARG A 54 -29.58 -32.21 -15.38
CA ARG A 54 -30.58 -31.89 -14.35
C ARG A 54 -30.37 -30.47 -13.82
N GLY A 55 -31.42 -29.65 -13.87
CA GLY A 55 -31.42 -28.28 -13.35
C GLY A 55 -31.95 -27.26 -14.35
N GLY A 56 -31.85 -25.97 -14.02
CA GLY A 56 -32.20 -24.88 -14.94
C GLY A 56 -31.21 -24.76 -16.10
N VAL A 57 -31.69 -24.33 -17.27
CA VAL A 57 -30.86 -24.15 -18.48
C VAL A 57 -29.78 -23.10 -18.22
N ALA A 58 -28.52 -23.49 -18.37
CA ALA A 58 -27.37 -22.61 -18.21
C ALA A 58 -26.98 -21.96 -19.56
N TYR A 59 -26.42 -20.76 -19.49
CA TYR A 59 -25.75 -20.16 -20.65
C TYR A 59 -24.40 -20.85 -20.90
N PRO A 60 -24.01 -21.10 -22.17
CA PRO A 60 -22.70 -21.64 -22.48
C PRO A 60 -21.56 -20.76 -21.93
N PRO A 61 -20.54 -21.33 -21.26
CA PRO A 61 -19.42 -20.56 -20.74
C PRO A 61 -18.70 -19.73 -21.81
N ALA A 62 -18.56 -20.28 -23.02
CA ALA A 62 -17.96 -19.58 -24.16
C ALA A 62 -18.70 -18.26 -24.49
N SER A 63 -20.03 -18.28 -24.52
CA SER A 63 -20.84 -17.08 -24.79
C SER A 63 -20.71 -16.03 -23.69
N LEU A 64 -20.69 -16.46 -22.41
CA LEU A 64 -20.52 -15.53 -21.28
C LEU A 64 -19.12 -14.93 -21.23
N ILE A 65 -18.08 -15.70 -21.56
CA ILE A 65 -16.70 -15.22 -21.63
C ILE A 65 -16.54 -14.24 -22.80
N ALA A 66 -17.09 -14.55 -23.97
CA ALA A 66 -17.12 -13.64 -25.11
C ALA A 66 -17.84 -12.32 -24.77
N LEU A 67 -18.98 -12.39 -24.09
CA LEU A 67 -19.72 -11.20 -23.65
C LEU A 67 -18.88 -10.35 -22.69
N LEU A 68 -18.25 -10.97 -21.70
CA LEU A 68 -17.37 -10.27 -20.74
C LEU A 68 -16.18 -9.60 -21.44
N LEU A 69 -15.48 -10.32 -22.33
CA LEU A 69 -14.35 -9.79 -23.08
C LEU A 69 -14.75 -8.61 -23.97
N TYR A 70 -15.87 -8.73 -24.69
CA TYR A 70 -16.39 -7.67 -25.55
C TYR A 70 -16.79 -6.43 -24.73
N CYS A 71 -17.59 -6.60 -23.68
CA CYS A 71 -18.02 -5.49 -22.83
C CYS A 71 -16.84 -4.81 -22.12
N TYR A 72 -15.88 -5.58 -21.60
CA TYR A 72 -14.70 -5.01 -20.93
C TYR A 72 -13.81 -4.24 -21.88
N SER A 73 -13.68 -4.71 -23.13
CA SER A 73 -12.94 -4.00 -24.19
C SER A 73 -13.58 -2.66 -24.54
N LYS A 74 -14.91 -2.52 -24.38
CA LYS A 74 -15.64 -1.25 -24.52
C LYS A 74 -15.73 -0.43 -23.23
N GLY A 75 -15.08 -0.87 -22.15
CA GLY A 75 -15.10 -0.20 -20.84
C GLY A 75 -16.38 -0.44 -20.00
N ILE A 76 -17.27 -1.33 -20.44
CA ILE A 76 -18.52 -1.66 -19.75
C ILE A 76 -18.25 -2.78 -18.73
N ARG A 77 -18.05 -2.43 -17.45
CA ARG A 77 -17.67 -3.38 -16.40
C ARG A 77 -18.76 -3.74 -15.39
N SER A 78 -19.76 -2.90 -15.22
CA SER A 78 -20.87 -3.17 -14.29
C SER A 78 -21.79 -4.24 -14.89
N SER A 79 -22.14 -5.28 -14.13
CA SER A 79 -23.04 -6.34 -14.59
C SER A 79 -24.40 -5.79 -15.05
N ARG A 80 -24.92 -4.74 -14.39
CA ARG A 80 -26.14 -4.03 -14.82
C ARG A 80 -25.97 -3.30 -16.14
N ARG A 81 -24.79 -2.72 -16.39
CA ARG A 81 -24.50 -2.06 -17.68
C ARG A 81 -24.25 -3.08 -18.79
N ILE A 82 -23.75 -4.27 -18.45
CA ILE A 82 -23.62 -5.39 -19.39
C ILE A 82 -25.01 -5.91 -19.78
N GLU A 83 -25.93 -6.03 -18.81
CA GLU A 83 -27.33 -6.35 -19.10
C GLU A 83 -27.96 -5.30 -20.02
N GLN A 84 -27.82 -4.01 -19.72
CA GLN A 84 -28.25 -2.92 -20.61
C GLN A 84 -27.61 -3.01 -22.00
N ALA A 85 -26.33 -3.34 -22.09
CA ALA A 85 -25.66 -3.54 -23.38
C ALA A 85 -26.23 -4.73 -24.17
N CYS A 86 -26.80 -5.75 -23.52
CA CYS A 86 -27.50 -6.82 -24.22
C CYS A 86 -28.81 -6.34 -24.87
N TRP A 87 -29.34 -5.17 -24.49
CA TRP A 87 -30.47 -4.52 -25.15
C TRP A 87 -30.01 -3.59 -26.27
N ASP A 88 -29.06 -2.71 -25.97
CA ASP A 88 -28.75 -1.59 -26.84
C ASP A 88 -27.67 -1.93 -27.89
N ASP A 89 -26.75 -2.86 -27.58
CA ASP A 89 -25.58 -3.14 -28.41
C ASP A 89 -25.80 -4.38 -29.29
N VAL A 90 -25.82 -4.16 -30.60
CA VAL A 90 -25.95 -5.22 -31.60
C VAL A 90 -24.84 -6.28 -31.44
N GLY A 91 -23.61 -5.90 -31.09
CA GLY A 91 -22.52 -6.84 -30.84
C GLY A 91 -22.79 -7.78 -29.67
N CYS A 92 -23.35 -7.26 -28.56
CA CYS A 92 -23.76 -8.09 -27.43
C CYS A 92 -24.88 -9.05 -27.84
N ARG A 93 -25.90 -8.55 -28.55
CA ARG A 93 -27.01 -9.36 -29.06
C ARG A 93 -26.53 -10.50 -29.92
N ILE A 94 -25.55 -10.26 -30.81
CA ILE A 94 -25.02 -11.34 -31.64
C ILE A 94 -24.25 -12.37 -30.82
N ILE A 95 -23.42 -11.94 -29.86
CA ILE A 95 -22.65 -12.85 -28.99
C ILE A 95 -23.58 -13.76 -28.17
N THR A 96 -24.72 -13.23 -27.72
CA THR A 96 -25.69 -13.97 -26.90
C THR A 96 -26.80 -14.63 -27.73
N ALA A 97 -26.71 -14.63 -29.06
CA ALA A 97 -27.75 -15.14 -29.97
C ALA A 97 -29.14 -14.54 -29.67
N ASP A 98 -29.17 -13.22 -29.52
CA ASP A 98 -30.31 -12.36 -29.16
C ASP A 98 -30.96 -12.68 -27.81
N ARG A 99 -30.28 -13.47 -26.96
CA ARG A 99 -30.73 -13.73 -25.59
C ARG A 99 -30.30 -12.62 -24.65
N ARG A 100 -31.21 -12.27 -23.74
CA ARG A 100 -30.99 -11.24 -22.72
C ARG A 100 -30.39 -11.87 -21.48
N VAL A 101 -29.10 -11.65 -21.28
CA VAL A 101 -28.40 -12.12 -20.09
C VAL A 101 -28.61 -11.13 -18.95
N ASP A 102 -29.31 -11.58 -17.90
CA ASP A 102 -29.57 -10.79 -16.70
C ASP A 102 -28.27 -10.50 -15.91
N HIS A 103 -28.18 -9.33 -15.27
CA HIS A 103 -27.04 -8.94 -14.44
C HIS A 103 -26.73 -9.96 -13.34
N SER A 104 -27.74 -10.65 -12.81
CA SER A 104 -27.56 -11.66 -11.77
C SER A 104 -26.79 -12.89 -12.29
N THR A 105 -27.01 -13.25 -13.56
CA THR A 105 -26.31 -14.34 -14.24
C THR A 105 -24.86 -13.97 -14.48
N VAL A 106 -24.60 -12.76 -15.01
CA VAL A 106 -23.24 -12.25 -15.21
C VAL A 106 -22.48 -12.18 -13.89
N ALA A 107 -23.08 -11.61 -12.85
CA ALA A 107 -22.46 -11.46 -11.53
C ALA A 107 -22.17 -12.82 -10.88
N ARG A 108 -23.09 -13.78 -10.99
CA ARG A 108 -22.91 -15.14 -10.46
C ARG A 108 -21.78 -15.86 -11.20
N PHE A 109 -21.70 -15.75 -12.52
CA PHE A 109 -20.64 -16.34 -13.33
C PHE A 109 -19.26 -15.76 -12.97
N VAL A 110 -19.13 -14.44 -12.92
CA VAL A 110 -17.87 -13.77 -12.54
C VAL A 110 -17.44 -14.14 -11.13
N ARG A 111 -18.37 -14.18 -10.17
CA ARG A 111 -18.07 -14.56 -8.78
C ARG A 111 -17.63 -16.01 -8.69
N ARG A 112 -18.32 -16.92 -9.37
CA ARG A 112 -18.01 -18.36 -9.36
C ARG A 112 -16.65 -18.66 -9.98
N HIS A 113 -16.31 -18.00 -11.08
CA HIS A 113 -15.11 -18.29 -11.86
C HIS A 113 -13.99 -17.27 -11.70
N ARG A 114 -14.00 -16.46 -10.64
CA ARG A 114 -13.05 -15.34 -10.46
C ARG A 114 -11.59 -15.75 -10.67
N ALA A 115 -11.16 -16.86 -10.06
CA ALA A 115 -9.79 -17.35 -10.19
C ALA A 115 -9.46 -17.80 -11.62
N ALA A 116 -10.35 -18.56 -12.25
CA ALA A 116 -10.19 -19.03 -13.63
C ALA A 116 -10.19 -17.86 -14.64
N LEU A 117 -11.08 -16.87 -14.45
CA LEU A 117 -11.12 -15.65 -15.25
C LEU A 117 -9.81 -14.86 -15.15
N ASN A 118 -9.26 -14.69 -13.95
CA ASN A 118 -7.98 -14.00 -13.78
C ASN A 118 -6.85 -14.66 -14.58
N SER A 119 -6.76 -16.00 -14.54
CA SER A 119 -5.78 -16.75 -15.34
C SER A 119 -6.04 -16.60 -16.85
N LEU A 120 -7.30 -16.70 -17.27
CA LEU A 120 -7.70 -16.58 -18.67
C LEU A 120 -7.42 -15.17 -19.23
N PHE A 121 -7.64 -14.11 -18.45
CA PHE A 121 -7.30 -12.74 -18.88
C PHE A 121 -5.82 -12.55 -19.16
N VAL A 122 -4.93 -13.18 -18.38
CA VAL A 122 -3.49 -13.15 -18.64
C VAL A 122 -3.16 -13.85 -19.96
N GLN A 123 -3.81 -14.99 -20.24
CA GLN A 123 -3.64 -15.71 -21.50
C GLN A 123 -4.12 -14.89 -22.70
N VAL A 124 -5.29 -14.25 -22.58
CA VAL A 124 -5.83 -13.37 -23.63
C VAL A 124 -4.87 -12.21 -23.92
N LEU A 125 -4.36 -11.54 -22.88
CA LEU A 125 -3.40 -10.44 -23.06
C LEU A 125 -2.08 -10.90 -23.69
N SER A 126 -1.57 -12.07 -23.28
CA SER A 126 -0.38 -12.68 -23.88
C SER A 126 -0.57 -13.00 -25.37
N LEU A 127 -1.74 -13.53 -25.74
CA LEU A 127 -2.08 -13.85 -27.12
C LEU A 127 -2.28 -12.59 -27.98
N CYS A 128 -2.91 -11.55 -27.41
CA CYS A 128 -3.01 -10.24 -28.05
C CYS A 128 -1.64 -9.57 -28.25
N GLY A 129 -0.74 -9.68 -27.27
CA GLY A 129 0.64 -9.18 -27.38
C GLY A 129 1.44 -9.89 -28.47
N ARG A 130 1.37 -11.23 -28.54
CA ARG A 130 2.04 -12.02 -29.60
C ARG A 130 1.56 -11.69 -31.01
N ARG A 131 0.29 -11.30 -31.16
CA ARG A 131 -0.31 -10.92 -32.45
C ARG A 131 -0.15 -9.42 -32.78
N GLY A 132 0.59 -8.66 -31.96
CA GLY A 132 0.79 -7.23 -32.16
C GLY A 132 -0.48 -6.39 -32.02
N LEU A 133 -1.53 -6.93 -31.37
CA LEU A 133 -2.80 -6.23 -31.15
C LEU A 133 -2.74 -5.26 -29.98
N VAL A 134 -1.77 -5.43 -29.08
CA VAL A 134 -1.57 -4.59 -27.89
C VAL A 134 -0.07 -4.35 -27.72
N ASP A 135 0.32 -3.09 -27.64
CA ASP A 135 1.67 -2.70 -27.24
C ASP A 135 1.80 -2.81 -25.72
N LEU A 136 2.58 -3.78 -25.26
CA LEU A 136 2.84 -4.02 -23.83
C LEU A 136 4.00 -3.17 -23.29
N SER A 137 4.59 -2.28 -24.10
CA SER A 137 5.71 -1.42 -23.68
C SER A 137 5.32 -0.37 -22.64
N ALA A 138 4.03 -0.04 -22.52
CA ALA A 138 3.52 0.95 -21.58
C ALA A 138 2.36 0.39 -20.74
N VAL A 139 2.60 0.23 -19.43
CA VAL A 139 1.56 -0.11 -18.45
C VAL A 139 1.13 1.18 -17.74
N ALA A 140 -0.07 1.65 -18.05
CA ALA A 140 -0.70 2.75 -17.32
C ALA A 140 -1.56 2.18 -16.18
N VAL A 141 -1.16 2.45 -14.93
CA VAL A 141 -1.98 2.15 -13.75
C VAL A 141 -2.85 3.36 -13.45
N ASP A 142 -4.13 3.29 -13.83
CA ASP A 142 -5.09 4.31 -13.47
C ASP A 142 -5.58 4.08 -12.03
N GLY A 143 -5.24 5.00 -11.13
CA GLY A 143 -5.63 4.96 -9.74
C GLY A 143 -6.87 5.80 -9.49
N SER A 144 -7.96 5.18 -9.05
CA SER A 144 -9.13 5.93 -8.57
C SER A 144 -8.85 6.56 -7.19
N PRO A 145 -8.96 7.89 -7.02
CA PRO A 145 -8.79 8.51 -5.72
C PRO A 145 -9.98 8.19 -4.81
N MET A 146 -9.77 7.32 -3.82
CA MET A 146 -10.78 7.02 -2.79
C MET A 146 -10.55 7.91 -1.56
N LYS A 147 -11.62 8.40 -0.94
CA LYS A 147 -11.52 9.14 0.33
C LYS A 147 -11.05 8.17 1.42
N ALA A 148 -9.89 8.44 2.01
CA ALA A 148 -9.38 7.66 3.13
C ALA A 148 -10.15 7.98 4.42
N ASN A 149 -10.39 6.97 5.27
CA ASN A 149 -10.92 7.16 6.63
C ASN A 149 -9.82 7.66 7.59
N ALA A 150 -9.12 8.71 7.19
CA ALA A 150 -7.97 9.25 7.90
C ALA A 150 -8.13 10.76 8.08
N SER A 151 -8.40 11.19 9.31
CA SER A 151 -8.50 12.61 9.64
C SER A 151 -7.16 13.16 10.14
N ARG A 152 -6.79 14.35 9.68
CA ARG A 152 -5.64 15.09 10.22
C ARG A 152 -5.79 15.35 11.72
N ALA A 153 -7.01 15.64 12.18
CA ALA A 153 -7.28 15.87 13.60
C ALA A 153 -7.13 14.60 14.46
N ALA A 154 -7.29 13.42 13.85
CA ALA A 154 -7.12 12.13 14.52
C ALA A 154 -5.64 11.70 14.63
N ASN A 155 -4.70 12.46 14.06
CA ASN A 155 -3.26 12.17 14.20
C ASN A 155 -2.74 12.64 15.56
N ARG A 156 -2.32 11.67 16.39
CA ARG A 156 -1.80 11.89 17.75
C ARG A 156 -0.32 11.53 17.83
N ARG A 157 0.40 12.19 18.74
CA ARG A 157 1.79 11.83 19.12
C ARG A 157 1.76 10.68 20.13
N LEU A 158 2.88 9.97 20.28
CA LEU A 158 3.02 8.85 21.22
C LEU A 158 2.49 9.19 22.63
N GLN A 159 2.99 10.29 23.23
CA GLN A 159 2.56 10.73 24.55
C GLN A 159 1.03 10.86 24.67
N ARG A 160 0.37 11.44 23.67
CA ARG A 160 -1.08 11.63 23.69
C ARG A 160 -1.84 10.31 23.51
N LEU A 161 -1.27 9.34 22.80
CA LEU A 161 -1.82 7.99 22.68
C LEU A 161 -1.72 7.26 24.02
N GLU A 162 -0.59 7.35 24.71
CA GLU A 162 -0.39 6.77 26.05
C GLU A 162 -1.33 7.38 27.09
N GLU A 163 -1.51 8.71 27.07
CA GLU A 163 -2.52 9.40 27.89
C GLU A 163 -3.94 8.89 27.60
N THR A 164 -4.28 8.69 26.33
CA THR A 164 -5.61 8.19 25.91
C THR A 164 -5.82 6.76 26.39
N ILE A 165 -4.81 5.90 26.26
CA ILE A 165 -4.83 4.51 26.74
C ILE A 165 -5.09 4.49 28.25
N SER A 166 -4.29 5.25 29.02
CA SER A 166 -4.44 5.30 30.47
C SER A 166 -5.79 5.86 30.92
N GLN A 167 -6.33 6.85 30.21
CA GLN A 167 -7.68 7.37 30.48
C GLN A 167 -8.76 6.32 30.22
N CYS A 168 -8.70 5.64 29.07
CA CYS A 168 -9.66 4.58 28.75
C CYS A 168 -9.59 3.41 29.73
N GLU A 169 -8.38 2.97 30.12
CA GLU A 169 -8.20 1.93 31.13
C GLU A 169 -8.80 2.32 32.48
N LYS A 170 -8.60 3.56 32.94
CA LYS A 170 -9.20 4.07 34.18
C LYS A 170 -10.72 4.11 34.12
N GLU A 171 -11.28 4.58 33.00
CA GLU A 171 -12.73 4.63 32.82
C GLU A 171 -13.36 3.23 32.77
N ILE A 172 -12.68 2.25 32.16
CA ILE A 172 -13.11 0.86 32.14
C ILE A 172 -13.03 0.25 33.55
N HIS A 173 -11.95 0.52 34.29
CA HIS A 173 -11.78 0.03 35.65
C HIS A 173 -12.88 0.56 36.58
N ALA A 174 -13.13 1.87 36.54
CA ALA A 174 -14.16 2.50 37.36
C ALA A 174 -15.56 1.90 37.08
N GLN A 175 -15.90 1.67 35.82
CA GLN A 175 -17.18 1.03 35.47
C GLN A 175 -17.25 -0.44 35.93
N MET A 176 -16.13 -1.15 35.95
CA MET A 176 -16.09 -2.52 36.45
C MET A 176 -16.21 -2.57 37.98
N GLU A 177 -15.60 -1.62 38.69
CA GLU A 177 -15.79 -1.44 40.13
C GLU A 177 -17.26 -1.12 40.45
N ASP A 178 -17.88 -0.17 39.74
CA ASP A 178 -19.30 0.17 39.93
C ASP A 178 -20.24 -1.05 39.75
N VAL A 179 -19.96 -1.91 38.76
CA VAL A 179 -20.73 -3.15 38.51
C VAL A 179 -20.52 -4.17 39.62
N VAL A 180 -19.29 -4.33 40.11
CA VAL A 180 -18.97 -5.25 41.21
C VAL A 180 -19.59 -4.77 42.52
N ASP A 181 -19.49 -3.48 42.83
CA ASP A 181 -20.09 -2.88 44.03
C ASP A 181 -21.62 -3.01 44.01
N HIS A 182 -22.25 -2.79 42.85
CA HIS A 182 -23.68 -3.05 42.68
C HIS A 182 -24.02 -4.53 42.93
N ALA A 183 -23.27 -5.48 42.37
CA ALA A 183 -23.50 -6.90 42.58
C ALA A 183 -23.37 -7.30 44.08
N LEU A 184 -22.37 -6.77 44.78
CA LEU A 184 -22.15 -7.03 46.21
C LEU A 184 -23.25 -6.42 47.09
N SER A 185 -23.77 -5.22 46.73
CA SER A 185 -24.87 -4.58 47.46
C SER A 185 -26.19 -5.36 47.36
N VAL A 186 -26.48 -5.95 46.19
CA VAL A 186 -27.67 -6.78 45.97
C VAL A 186 -27.64 -8.07 46.79
N GLU A 187 -26.46 -8.66 47.02
CA GLU A 187 -26.31 -9.86 47.86
C GLU A 187 -26.37 -9.55 49.37
N ALA A 188 -25.97 -8.34 49.80
CA ALA A 188 -25.94 -7.96 51.21
C ALA A 188 -27.32 -7.58 51.78
N ASP A 189 -28.19 -6.95 50.98
CA ASP A 189 -29.44 -6.37 51.49
C ASP A 189 -30.65 -7.32 51.46
N GLY A 190 -30.51 -8.54 50.92
CA GLY A 190 -31.52 -9.62 50.99
C GLY A 190 -32.93 -9.27 50.50
N SER A 191 -33.12 -8.08 49.95
CA SER A 191 -34.38 -7.52 49.52
C SER A 191 -34.24 -7.25 48.04
N ALA A 192 -35.11 -7.88 47.26
CA ALA A 192 -35.39 -7.48 45.89
C ALA A 192 -36.03 -6.08 45.95
N ALA A 193 -35.21 -5.06 46.20
CA ALA A 193 -35.57 -3.70 45.91
C ALA A 193 -35.55 -3.57 44.39
N GLN A 194 -36.69 -3.88 43.76
CA GLN A 194 -37.09 -3.24 42.51
C GLN A 194 -37.05 -1.72 42.75
N ARG A 195 -35.87 -1.13 42.59
CA ARG A 195 -35.80 0.23 42.07
C ARG A 195 -35.93 0.09 40.58
N ASP A 196 -37.02 0.62 40.05
CA ASP A 196 -37.17 0.93 38.63
C ASP A 196 -35.91 1.69 38.20
N GLY A 197 -35.05 0.99 37.48
CA GLY A 197 -33.74 1.46 37.06
C GLY A 197 -33.55 1.05 35.61
N GLU A 198 -34.26 1.73 34.72
CA GLU A 198 -34.07 1.67 33.26
C GLU A 198 -32.63 1.99 32.83
N ASP A 199 -31.75 2.42 33.76
CA ASP A 199 -30.40 2.91 33.49
C ASP A 199 -29.25 1.88 33.63
N ALA A 200 -29.46 0.69 34.23
CA ALA A 200 -28.37 -0.27 34.45
C ALA A 200 -28.04 -1.13 33.21
N CYS A 201 -29.00 -1.32 32.29
CA CYS A 201 -28.86 -2.22 31.15
C CYS A 201 -28.19 -1.58 29.92
N ASP A 202 -28.12 -0.25 29.85
CA ASP A 202 -27.77 0.48 28.61
C ASP A 202 -26.36 1.10 28.58
N ASN A 203 -25.44 0.64 29.44
CA ASN A 203 -24.04 1.11 29.38
C ASN A 203 -23.18 0.35 28.34
N TRP A 204 -23.69 -0.73 27.74
CA TRP A 204 -22.97 -1.54 26.76
C TRP A 204 -22.45 -0.74 25.54
N PRO A 205 -23.23 0.16 24.92
CA PRO A 205 -22.74 0.96 23.79
C PRO A 205 -21.61 1.92 24.19
N ARG A 206 -21.59 2.42 25.43
CA ARG A 206 -20.52 3.30 25.92
C ARG A 206 -19.25 2.51 26.20
N LEU A 207 -19.36 1.35 26.85
CA LEU A 207 -18.23 0.45 27.09
C LEU A 207 -17.62 -0.06 25.77
N SER A 208 -18.45 -0.44 24.81
CA SER A 208 -18.01 -0.83 23.46
C SER A 208 -17.23 0.30 22.77
N ARG A 209 -17.70 1.55 22.84
CA ARG A 209 -16.97 2.71 22.29
C ARG A 209 -15.64 2.97 23.00
N LEU A 210 -15.56 2.72 24.32
CA LEU A 210 -14.31 2.85 25.08
C LEU A 210 -13.31 1.77 24.69
N TYR A 211 -13.77 0.52 24.55
CA TYR A 211 -12.93 -0.59 24.10
C TYR A 211 -12.42 -0.37 22.68
N ASP A 212 -13.30 0.07 21.76
CA ASP A 212 -12.91 0.43 20.39
C ASP A 212 -11.86 1.55 20.37
N ARG A 213 -12.03 2.56 21.22
CA ARG A 213 -11.07 3.67 21.34
C ARG A 213 -9.73 3.18 21.89
N LEU A 214 -9.75 2.32 22.91
CA LEU A 214 -8.56 1.72 23.51
C LEU A 214 -7.81 0.86 22.49
N ALA A 215 -8.52 -0.03 21.79
CA ALA A 215 -7.95 -0.88 20.75
C ALA A 215 -7.31 -0.07 19.62
N ARG A 216 -7.99 0.99 19.14
CA ARG A 216 -7.44 1.91 18.13
C ARG A 216 -6.20 2.65 18.62
N ALA A 217 -6.18 3.07 19.89
CA ALA A 217 -5.04 3.75 20.48
C ALA A 217 -3.82 2.83 20.63
N HIS A 218 -4.02 1.58 21.07
CA HIS A 218 -2.96 0.55 21.07
C HIS A 218 -2.43 0.29 19.66
N LEU A 219 -3.31 0.03 18.69
CA LEU A 219 -2.89 -0.22 17.32
C LEU A 219 -2.11 0.98 16.75
N ALA A 220 -2.57 2.21 16.97
CA ALA A 220 -1.85 3.41 16.56
C ALA A 220 -0.47 3.55 17.22
N ARG A 221 -0.36 3.22 18.51
CA ARG A 221 0.91 3.22 19.26
C ARG A 221 1.87 2.17 18.70
N ASP A 222 1.39 0.95 18.51
CA ASP A 222 2.21 -0.18 18.07
C ASP A 222 2.73 0.09 16.64
N ARG A 223 1.89 0.66 15.77
CA ARG A 223 2.31 1.14 14.45
C ARG A 223 3.39 2.22 14.49
N LEU A 224 3.43 3.08 15.51
CA LEU A 224 4.54 4.03 15.68
C LEU A 224 5.85 3.31 16.03
N HIS A 225 5.80 2.29 16.88
CA HIS A 225 6.98 1.49 17.21
C HIS A 225 7.47 0.67 16.01
N GLU A 226 6.56 0.04 15.27
CA GLU A 226 6.90 -0.66 14.02
C GLU A 226 7.58 0.26 13.02
N ARG A 227 7.05 1.47 12.81
CA ARG A 227 7.65 2.48 11.91
C ARG A 227 9.02 2.96 12.39
N ALA A 228 9.30 2.87 13.68
CA ALA A 228 10.59 3.23 14.28
C ALA A 228 11.62 2.09 14.19
N MET A 229 11.21 0.88 13.80
CA MET A 229 12.13 -0.22 13.59
C MET A 229 12.99 0.04 12.36
N PRO A 230 14.33 0.00 12.49
CA PRO A 230 15.21 0.06 11.34
C PRO A 230 14.99 -1.18 10.45
N SER A 231 15.20 -1.01 9.15
CA SER A 231 15.13 -2.11 8.20
C SER A 231 16.19 -3.19 8.51
N PRO A 232 15.95 -4.48 8.19
CA PRO A 232 16.93 -5.54 8.42
C PRO A 232 18.31 -5.26 7.80
N THR A 233 18.33 -4.60 6.65
CA THR A 233 19.57 -4.18 5.96
C THR A 233 20.31 -3.09 6.75
N GLU A 234 19.60 -2.10 7.28
CA GLU A 234 20.19 -1.07 8.16
C GLU A 234 20.77 -1.66 9.44
N ILE A 235 20.08 -2.63 10.05
CA ILE A 235 20.57 -3.35 11.24
C ILE A 235 21.90 -4.03 10.91
N ARG A 236 21.96 -4.78 9.80
CA ARG A 236 23.17 -5.46 9.34
C ARG A 236 24.33 -4.49 9.15
N ILE A 237 24.10 -3.38 8.43
CA ILE A 237 25.14 -2.36 8.16
C ILE A 237 25.67 -1.76 9.47
N LYS A 238 24.79 -1.42 10.42
CA LYS A 238 25.18 -0.86 11.73
C LYS A 238 25.94 -1.87 12.57
N ALA A 239 25.50 -3.14 12.58
CA ALA A 239 26.17 -4.22 13.30
C ALA A 239 27.58 -4.47 12.73
N GLU A 240 27.72 -4.58 11.41
CA GLU A 240 29.03 -4.74 10.75
C GLU A 240 29.98 -3.58 11.07
N ALA A 241 29.48 -2.34 11.04
CA ALA A 241 30.27 -1.17 11.43
C ALA A 241 30.72 -1.25 12.92
N ALA A 242 29.88 -1.78 13.81
CA ALA A 242 30.19 -2.02 15.21
C ALA A 242 31.24 -3.10 15.42
N GLU A 243 31.15 -4.20 14.70
CA GLU A 243 32.13 -5.28 14.74
C GLU A 243 33.51 -4.77 14.32
N ARG A 244 33.57 -3.96 13.25
CA ARG A 244 34.83 -3.32 12.82
C ARG A 244 35.42 -2.42 13.91
N MET A 245 34.58 -1.69 14.66
CA MET A 245 35.06 -0.84 15.76
C MET A 245 35.55 -1.65 16.97
N VAL A 246 34.84 -2.73 17.34
CA VAL A 246 35.27 -3.66 18.40
C VAL A 246 36.60 -4.29 18.03
N ALA A 247 36.74 -4.82 16.80
CA ALA A 247 37.98 -5.42 16.32
C ALA A 247 39.16 -4.43 16.33
N ARG A 248 38.94 -3.16 15.96
CA ARG A 248 39.96 -2.10 16.08
C ARG A 248 40.35 -1.82 17.53
N ALA A 249 39.38 -1.81 18.45
CA ALA A 249 39.64 -1.60 19.88
C ALA A 249 40.40 -2.79 20.50
N GLU A 250 40.06 -4.02 20.14
CA GLU A 250 40.75 -5.24 20.54
C GLU A 250 42.20 -5.27 20.06
N LYS A 251 42.44 -4.95 18.78
CA LYS A 251 43.80 -4.82 18.24
C LYS A 251 44.64 -3.78 18.99
N ARG A 252 44.06 -2.62 19.29
CA ARG A 252 44.74 -1.57 20.08
C ARG A 252 45.05 -2.02 21.49
N LEU A 253 44.10 -2.66 22.18
CA LEU A 253 44.32 -3.20 23.51
C LEU A 253 45.43 -4.26 23.48
N ALA A 254 45.38 -5.20 22.52
CA ALA A 254 46.38 -6.25 22.36
C ALA A 254 47.80 -5.70 22.12
N ALA A 255 47.93 -4.66 21.28
CA ALA A 255 49.20 -3.99 21.03
C ALA A 255 49.74 -3.32 22.30
N GLU A 256 48.91 -2.58 23.03
CA GLU A 256 49.30 -1.93 24.30
C GLU A 256 49.62 -2.93 25.41
N THR A 257 48.93 -4.07 25.45
CA THR A 257 49.24 -5.13 26.42
C THR A 257 50.58 -5.77 26.08
N LYS A 258 50.86 -6.03 24.80
CA LYS A 258 52.12 -6.64 24.35
C LYS A 258 53.32 -5.73 24.67
N THR A 259 53.24 -4.45 24.32
CA THR A 259 54.32 -3.49 24.60
C THR A 259 54.57 -3.34 26.10
N HIS A 260 53.53 -3.40 26.94
CA HIS A 260 53.69 -3.35 28.39
C HIS A 260 54.26 -4.63 28.98
N GLN A 261 53.83 -5.79 28.49
CA GLN A 261 54.38 -7.08 28.89
C GLN A 261 55.87 -7.18 28.57
N GLU A 262 56.29 -6.71 27.40
CA GLU A 262 57.72 -6.64 27.02
C GLU A 262 58.50 -5.73 27.97
N ARG A 263 57.94 -4.58 28.37
CA ARG A 263 58.55 -3.68 29.37
C ARG A 263 58.70 -4.34 30.74
N LEU A 264 57.69 -5.08 31.19
CA LEU A 264 57.74 -5.84 32.45
C LEU A 264 58.81 -6.93 32.38
N LYS A 265 58.83 -7.74 31.32
CA LYS A 265 59.85 -8.79 31.10
C LYS A 265 61.27 -8.23 31.07
N LYS A 266 61.50 -7.11 30.37
CA LYS A 266 62.81 -6.42 30.35
C LYS A 266 63.21 -5.88 31.73
N TYR A 267 62.26 -5.47 32.55
CA TYR A 267 62.54 -5.06 33.92
C TYR A 267 62.86 -6.26 34.81
N GLU A 268 62.09 -7.35 34.70
CA GLU A 268 62.34 -8.61 35.43
C GLU A 268 63.71 -9.20 35.12
N LEU A 269 64.13 -9.19 33.85
CA LEU A 269 65.46 -9.64 33.43
C LEU A 269 66.57 -8.79 34.07
N ARG A 270 66.46 -7.46 34.03
CA ARG A 270 67.42 -6.57 34.68
C ARG A 270 67.48 -6.77 36.20
N VAL A 271 66.35 -6.98 36.85
CA VAL A 271 66.30 -7.30 38.29
C VAL A 271 67.02 -8.61 38.58
N ARG A 272 66.90 -9.63 37.73
CA ARG A 272 67.63 -10.90 37.87
C ARG A 272 69.13 -10.71 37.69
N GLU A 273 69.55 -9.97 36.67
CA GLU A 273 70.96 -9.66 36.39
C GLU A 273 71.61 -8.86 37.54
N ASP A 274 70.96 -7.80 38.02
CA ASP A 274 71.46 -6.98 39.11
C ASP A 274 71.54 -7.75 40.44
N ARG A 275 70.57 -8.64 40.71
CA ARG A 275 70.61 -9.55 41.87
C ARG A 275 71.77 -10.54 41.77
N ALA A 276 72.01 -11.13 40.60
CA ALA A 276 73.14 -12.03 40.38
C ALA A 276 74.49 -11.32 40.55
N ALA A 277 74.56 -10.03 40.22
CA ALA A 277 75.73 -9.17 40.45
C ALA A 277 75.86 -8.64 41.90
N GLY A 278 75.05 -9.13 42.85
CA GLY A 278 75.14 -8.78 44.27
C GLY A 278 74.53 -7.42 44.66
N ARG A 279 73.77 -6.76 43.77
CA ARG A 279 73.10 -5.49 44.07
C ARG A 279 71.77 -5.74 44.79
N ARG A 280 71.38 -4.82 45.70
CA ARG A 280 70.12 -4.91 46.46
C ARG A 280 68.85 -4.77 45.59
N GLY A 281 68.95 -4.22 44.38
CA GLY A 281 67.84 -4.09 43.45
C GLY A 281 68.25 -3.41 42.14
N ALA A 282 67.38 -3.48 41.13
CA ALA A 282 67.62 -2.81 39.85
C ALA A 282 67.49 -1.29 39.96
N ASN A 283 68.34 -0.56 39.23
CA ASN A 283 68.30 0.90 39.22
C ASN A 283 67.05 1.44 38.50
N GLY A 284 66.35 2.37 39.15
CA GLY A 284 65.17 3.08 38.62
C GLY A 284 63.83 2.62 39.20
N ARG A 285 62.76 3.34 38.86
CA ARG A 285 61.40 3.03 39.34
C ARG A 285 60.83 1.81 38.61
N PRO A 286 60.23 0.83 39.31
CA PRO A 286 59.59 -0.32 38.67
C PRO A 286 58.45 0.12 37.74
N PRO A 287 58.27 -0.53 36.58
CA PRO A 287 57.11 -0.33 35.74
C PRO A 287 55.82 -0.64 36.52
N VAL A 288 54.77 0.15 36.27
CA VAL A 288 53.46 -0.06 36.90
C VAL A 288 52.90 -1.44 36.51
N PRO A 289 52.28 -2.20 37.43
CA PRO A 289 51.61 -3.46 37.09
C PRO A 289 50.50 -3.29 36.04
N MET A 290 50.19 -4.37 35.31
CA MET A 290 49.20 -4.38 34.21
C MET A 290 47.83 -3.84 34.63
N GLU A 291 47.40 -4.13 35.85
CA GLU A 291 46.09 -3.77 36.39
C GLU A 291 45.95 -2.27 36.64
N HIS A 292 47.04 -1.62 37.07
CA HIS A 292 47.05 -0.21 37.44
C HIS A 292 47.52 0.72 36.31
N LYS A 293 47.95 0.18 35.16
CA LYS A 293 48.36 1.00 34.02
C LYS A 293 47.15 1.73 33.44
N THR A 294 47.10 3.04 33.66
CA THR A 294 46.00 3.95 33.25
C THR A 294 45.59 3.79 31.79
N VAL A 295 46.54 3.63 30.87
CA VAL A 295 46.26 3.40 29.44
C VAL A 295 45.50 2.09 29.22
N LEU A 296 45.92 0.99 29.85
CA LEU A 296 45.25 -0.31 29.71
C LEU A 296 43.86 -0.30 30.33
N VAL A 297 43.70 0.33 31.50
CA VAL A 297 42.39 0.53 32.14
C VAL A 297 41.45 1.31 31.22
N ARG A 298 41.92 2.41 30.62
CA ARG A 298 41.13 3.20 29.66
C ARG A 298 40.76 2.40 28.41
N GLN A 299 41.69 1.62 27.85
CA GLN A 299 41.41 0.80 26.65
C GLN A 299 40.43 -0.34 26.96
N ARG A 300 40.54 -1.00 28.12
CA ARG A 300 39.57 -2.00 28.59
C ARG A 300 38.18 -1.39 28.74
N ALA A 301 38.06 -0.24 29.40
CA ALA A 301 36.79 0.48 29.54
C ALA A 301 36.20 0.89 28.17
N ARG A 302 37.05 1.30 27.23
CA ARG A 302 36.62 1.61 25.85
C ARG A 302 36.07 0.38 25.14
N LEU A 303 36.73 -0.77 25.26
CA LEU A 303 36.29 -2.02 24.66
C LEU A 303 34.93 -2.47 25.23
N VAL A 304 34.70 -2.34 26.54
CA VAL A 304 33.38 -2.59 27.15
C VAL A 304 32.31 -1.69 26.53
N LYS A 305 32.58 -0.39 26.36
CA LYS A 305 31.66 0.54 25.69
C LYS A 305 31.38 0.15 24.24
N MET A 306 32.39 -0.28 23.49
CA MET A 306 32.22 -0.71 22.09
C MET A 306 31.43 -2.01 21.98
N ARG A 307 31.63 -2.98 22.87
CA ARG A 307 30.81 -4.20 22.93
C ARG A 307 29.35 -3.89 23.27
N ALA A 308 29.11 -3.00 24.23
CA ALA A 308 27.76 -2.54 24.53
C ALA A 308 27.11 -1.82 23.34
N TRP A 309 27.89 -1.12 22.50
CA TRP A 309 27.39 -0.50 21.27
C TRP A 309 27.03 -1.55 20.21
N LEU A 310 27.85 -2.59 20.04
CA LEU A 310 27.58 -3.72 19.15
C LEU A 310 26.28 -4.43 19.52
N GLU A 311 26.07 -4.73 20.81
CA GLU A 311 24.83 -5.36 21.26
C GLU A 311 23.59 -4.52 20.97
N ARG A 312 23.66 -3.20 21.17
CA ARG A 312 22.57 -2.27 20.80
C ARG A 312 22.35 -2.19 19.29
N ALA A 313 23.39 -2.32 18.49
CA ALA A 313 23.27 -2.33 17.04
C ALA A 313 22.59 -3.61 16.53
N ARG A 314 22.85 -4.76 17.18
CA ARG A 314 22.21 -6.05 16.90
C ARG A 314 20.75 -6.09 17.36
N THR A 315 20.46 -5.47 18.50
CA THR A 315 19.13 -5.43 19.11
C THR A 315 18.62 -3.99 19.24
N PRO A 316 18.20 -3.35 18.13
CA PRO A 316 17.68 -2.00 18.18
C PRO A 316 16.41 -1.98 19.03
N ARG A 317 16.35 -1.07 20.00
CA ARG A 317 15.12 -0.75 20.72
C ARG A 317 14.40 0.38 19.96
N PRO A 318 13.24 0.12 19.32
CA PRO A 318 12.54 1.14 18.56
C PRO A 318 11.97 2.20 19.51
N ALA A 319 12.60 3.38 19.50
CA ALA A 319 12.07 4.56 20.15
C ALA A 319 11.50 5.48 19.06
N PRO A 320 10.17 5.59 18.92
CA PRO A 320 9.58 6.50 17.96
C PRO A 320 9.98 7.95 18.25
N SER A 321 10.21 8.73 17.20
CA SER A 321 10.57 10.14 17.34
C SER A 321 9.45 10.91 18.06
N PRO A 322 9.77 11.91 18.92
CA PRO A 322 8.75 12.77 19.56
C PRO A 322 7.82 13.50 18.57
N LYS A 323 8.27 13.67 17.32
CA LYS A 323 7.50 14.31 16.24
C LYS A 323 6.61 13.32 15.47
N SER A 324 6.81 12.02 15.63
CA SER A 324 6.05 10.99 14.93
C SER A 324 4.58 11.01 15.34
N ARG A 325 3.70 10.72 14.37
CA ARG A 325 2.24 10.73 14.57
C ARG A 325 1.61 9.52 13.93
N ALA A 326 0.59 8.99 14.57
CA ALA A 326 -0.29 7.96 14.03
C ALA A 326 -1.74 8.40 14.18
N CYS A 327 -2.57 8.00 13.23
CA CYS A 327 -3.99 8.32 13.20
C CYS A 327 -4.77 7.26 14.00
N LEU A 328 -5.70 7.70 14.85
CA LEU A 328 -6.59 6.81 15.61
C LEU A 328 -7.63 6.11 14.72
N SER A 329 -8.04 6.75 13.62
CA SER A 329 -9.07 6.22 12.71
C SER A 329 -8.52 5.14 11.78
N ASP A 330 -7.33 5.38 11.26
CA ASP A 330 -6.60 4.51 10.34
C ASP A 330 -5.10 4.54 10.71
N PRO A 331 -4.63 3.59 11.55
CA PRO A 331 -3.25 3.51 12.00
C PRO A 331 -2.22 3.32 10.88
N ASP A 332 -2.62 2.84 9.70
CA ASP A 332 -1.74 2.65 8.56
C ASP A 332 -1.56 3.92 7.74
N SER A 333 -2.50 4.86 7.85
CA SER A 333 -2.39 6.17 7.17
C SER A 333 -1.14 6.96 7.58
N ARG A 334 -0.61 7.72 6.60
CA ARG A 334 0.54 8.61 6.77
C ARG A 334 0.21 10.02 6.31
N LEU A 335 0.70 11.01 7.04
CA LEU A 335 0.67 12.41 6.62
C LEU A 335 1.86 12.69 5.71
N ILE A 336 1.62 12.83 4.41
CA ILE A 336 2.65 13.20 3.44
C ILE A 336 2.60 14.72 3.24
N PRO A 337 3.68 15.48 3.52
CA PRO A 337 3.73 16.90 3.23
C PRO A 337 3.68 17.13 1.70
N GLY A 338 2.75 17.97 1.26
CA GLY A 338 2.62 18.37 -0.15
C GLY A 338 3.64 19.45 -0.54
N LYS A 339 4.07 19.44 -1.81
CA LYS A 339 5.09 20.35 -2.36
C LYS A 339 4.78 21.85 -2.21
N ARG A 340 3.50 22.24 -2.09
CA ARG A 340 3.05 23.64 -2.01
C ARG A 340 2.52 24.05 -0.63
N GLY A 341 2.88 23.32 0.42
CA GLY A 341 2.35 23.54 1.76
C GLY A 341 0.94 22.93 1.90
N GLY A 342 0.87 21.78 2.56
CA GLY A 342 -0.35 20.99 2.70
C GLY A 342 0.01 19.57 3.14
N TYR A 343 -0.99 18.75 3.47
CA TYR A 343 -0.77 17.33 3.78
C TYR A 343 -1.74 16.47 2.99
N LEU A 344 -1.23 15.40 2.40
CA LEU A 344 -2.05 14.35 1.79
C LEU A 344 -2.08 13.15 2.76
N PRO A 345 -3.26 12.69 3.20
CA PRO A 345 -3.39 11.40 3.85
C PRO A 345 -3.20 10.31 2.80
N ALA A 346 -2.14 9.52 2.92
CA ALA A 346 -1.90 8.36 2.07
C ALA A 346 -2.10 7.09 2.87
N ALA A 347 -2.92 6.17 2.34
CA ALA A 347 -2.91 4.77 2.75
C ALA A 347 -1.76 4.06 1.99
N PRO A 348 -1.04 3.11 2.62
CA PRO A 348 -0.05 2.33 1.91
C PRO A 348 -0.73 1.60 0.74
N THR A 349 -0.26 1.86 -0.48
CA THR A 349 -0.71 1.11 -1.66
C THR A 349 0.05 -0.21 -1.72
N GLU A 350 -0.54 -1.24 -2.32
CA GLU A 350 0.09 -2.57 -2.48
C GLU A 350 1.44 -2.50 -3.22
N ALA A 351 1.68 -1.43 -3.97
CA ALA A 351 2.97 -1.11 -4.59
C ALA A 351 4.11 -0.86 -3.58
N ASP A 352 3.83 -0.35 -2.37
CA ASP A 352 4.84 -0.16 -1.31
C ASP A 352 5.33 -1.49 -0.71
N ARG A 353 4.67 -2.62 -1.03
CA ARG A 353 5.10 -3.98 -0.62
C ARG A 353 5.94 -4.69 -1.68
N LEU A 354 6.02 -4.15 -2.90
CA LEU A 354 6.80 -4.74 -3.99
C LEU A 354 8.22 -4.16 -3.95
N VAL A 355 9.10 -4.84 -3.21
CA VAL A 355 10.55 -4.72 -3.41
C VAL A 355 10.84 -5.21 -4.84
N PRO A 356 11.54 -4.46 -5.71
CA PRO A 356 11.87 -4.95 -7.04
C PRO A 356 13.15 -5.79 -6.95
N ASP A 357 13.01 -7.10 -6.88
CA ASP A 357 14.08 -8.01 -7.28
C ASP A 357 13.85 -8.47 -8.73
N SER A 358 14.88 -8.24 -9.54
CA SER A 358 15.22 -8.97 -10.78
C SER A 358 14.31 -8.82 -12.00
N VAL A 359 14.51 -7.78 -12.81
CA VAL A 359 14.58 -7.93 -14.29
C VAL A 359 15.61 -6.94 -14.83
N GLY A 360 16.80 -7.42 -15.19
CA GLY A 360 17.77 -6.65 -15.96
C GLY A 360 17.39 -6.63 -17.46
N PRO A 361 17.68 -5.56 -18.21
CA PRO A 361 17.37 -5.49 -19.63
C PRO A 361 18.34 -6.38 -20.43
N GLY A 362 17.81 -7.41 -21.08
CA GLY A 362 18.51 -8.14 -22.14
C GLY A 362 18.48 -7.35 -23.47
N PRO A 363 19.46 -7.54 -24.36
CA PRO A 363 19.61 -6.71 -25.56
C PRO A 363 18.53 -7.02 -26.61
N LEU A 364 17.87 -5.96 -27.09
CA LEU A 364 16.95 -5.98 -28.23
C LEU A 364 17.76 -6.19 -29.52
N SER A 365 17.54 -7.32 -30.19
CA SER A 365 17.94 -7.52 -31.58
C SER A 365 16.82 -7.08 -32.52
N ALA A 366 17.22 -6.45 -33.62
CA ALA A 366 16.38 -5.79 -34.60
C ALA A 366 15.55 -6.79 -35.41
N CYS A 367 14.24 -6.52 -35.53
CA CYS A 367 13.42 -6.98 -36.65
C CYS A 367 12.53 -5.81 -37.08
N GLY A 368 12.85 -5.25 -38.24
CA GLY A 368 12.23 -4.06 -38.79
C GLY A 368 10.85 -4.35 -39.37
N TRP A 369 9.87 -3.55 -38.94
CA TRP A 369 8.63 -3.30 -39.67
C TRP A 369 8.45 -1.79 -39.74
N ALA A 370 8.51 -1.26 -40.95
CA ALA A 370 8.46 0.16 -41.24
C ALA A 370 7.06 0.73 -40.95
N CYS A 371 7.00 1.78 -40.15
CA CYS A 371 5.81 2.59 -39.92
C CYS A 371 5.99 3.95 -40.64
N PRO A 372 5.06 4.40 -41.50
CA PRO A 372 5.24 5.65 -42.24
C PRO A 372 4.96 6.86 -41.35
N THR A 373 6.04 7.58 -41.07
CA THR A 373 6.18 9.02 -40.78
C THR A 373 4.90 9.87 -40.58
N ARG A 374 4.71 10.39 -39.35
CA ARG A 374 4.16 11.74 -39.12
C ARG A 374 5.21 12.59 -38.40
N ARG A 375 5.67 13.66 -39.05
CA ARG A 375 6.51 14.71 -38.44
C ARG A 375 5.72 15.52 -37.40
N PRO A 376 6.31 15.92 -36.27
CA PRO A 376 5.73 16.93 -35.39
C PRO A 376 6.16 18.35 -35.82
N GLY A 377 5.19 19.23 -36.00
CA GLY A 377 5.38 20.66 -36.21
C GLY A 377 5.58 21.41 -34.88
N ALA A 378 6.45 22.41 -34.94
CA ALA A 378 6.99 23.21 -33.84
C ALA A 378 6.00 24.15 -33.13
N GLY A 379 6.19 24.28 -31.81
CA GLY A 379 6.44 25.52 -31.06
C GLY A 379 5.53 26.76 -31.20
N GLY A 380 4.97 27.22 -30.07
CA GLY A 380 4.57 28.62 -29.86
C GLY A 380 3.80 28.84 -28.54
N PRO A 381 3.94 29.99 -27.84
CA PRO A 381 4.15 29.96 -26.38
C PRO A 381 3.10 30.68 -25.52
N THR A 382 3.15 30.37 -24.21
CA THR A 382 2.87 31.19 -23.01
C THR A 382 1.80 32.30 -23.07
N GLY A 383 0.75 32.15 -22.25
CA GLY A 383 -0.15 33.24 -21.86
C GLY A 383 -0.64 33.04 -20.42
N ALA A 384 -0.06 33.81 -19.49
CA ALA A 384 -0.48 33.92 -18.10
C ALA A 384 -1.92 34.49 -18.00
N ARG A 385 -2.74 33.96 -17.07
CA ARG A 385 -4.05 34.51 -16.75
C ARG A 385 -4.05 35.00 -15.30
N VAL A 386 -4.05 36.32 -15.15
CA VAL A 386 -4.29 37.07 -13.91
C VAL A 386 -5.80 37.18 -13.68
N GLY A 387 -6.25 37.04 -12.43
CA GLY A 387 -7.66 37.02 -12.03
C GLY A 387 -8.33 38.41 -12.00
N PRO A 388 -9.68 38.46 -11.83
CA PRO A 388 -10.40 39.73 -11.85
C PRO A 388 -10.60 40.31 -10.44
N VAL A 389 -10.43 41.63 -10.33
CA VAL A 389 -10.81 42.48 -9.20
C VAL A 389 -12.16 43.15 -9.50
N ARG A 390 -12.94 43.36 -8.43
CA ARG A 390 -14.31 43.88 -8.35
C ARG A 390 -14.47 45.40 -8.61
N SER A 391 -15.75 45.80 -8.71
CA SER A 391 -16.36 47.14 -8.54
C SER A 391 -16.28 48.07 -9.76
N GLY A 392 -17.29 48.85 -10.14
CA GLY A 392 -18.64 49.12 -9.65
C GLY A 392 -19.32 50.03 -10.70
N ALA A 393 -20.65 49.93 -10.84
CA ALA A 393 -21.49 50.89 -11.58
C ALA A 393 -21.56 52.23 -10.79
N PRO A 394 -22.23 53.33 -11.23
CA PRO A 394 -23.25 53.45 -12.30
C PRO A 394 -23.25 54.77 -13.14
N TRP A 395 -24.32 54.93 -13.96
CA TRP A 395 -24.99 56.13 -14.51
C TRP A 395 -25.13 56.18 -16.05
N ASP A 396 -26.38 55.97 -16.49
CA ASP A 396 -27.07 56.20 -17.78
C ASP A 396 -27.00 57.66 -18.28
N PRO A 397 -27.70 58.08 -19.37
CA PRO A 397 -28.07 57.45 -20.65
C PRO A 397 -27.73 58.39 -21.85
N LEU A 398 -27.98 57.98 -23.11
CA LEU A 398 -28.69 58.77 -24.17
C LEU A 398 -28.33 58.37 -25.62
N MET A 399 -29.41 58.29 -26.41
CA MET A 399 -29.55 58.56 -27.84
C MET A 399 -29.14 57.52 -28.91
N CYS A 400 -30.18 56.83 -29.42
CA CYS A 400 -30.38 56.60 -30.86
C CYS A 400 -30.68 57.95 -31.57
N PRO A 401 -30.31 58.12 -32.85
CA PRO A 401 -31.13 57.70 -34.00
C PRO A 401 -30.26 56.95 -35.05
N GLY A 402 -30.73 56.13 -35.98
CA GLY A 402 -31.91 56.20 -36.85
C GLY A 402 -31.43 56.21 -38.30
N THR A 403 -31.89 55.24 -39.10
CA THR A 403 -31.98 55.23 -40.59
C THR A 403 -30.69 55.28 -41.42
N MET A 404 -30.35 54.17 -42.10
CA MET A 404 -30.80 53.86 -43.46
C MET A 404 -30.80 52.35 -43.70
#